data_AF-A0AAV3PYB7-F1
#
_entry.id   AF-A0AAV3PYB7-F1
#
_cell.length_a   1.000
_cell.length_b   1.000
_cell.length_c   1.000
_cell.angle_alpha   90.00
_cell.angle_beta   90.00
_cell.angle_gamma   90.00
#
_symmetry.space_group_name_H-M   'P 1'
#
loop_
_entity.id
_entity.type
_entity.pdbx_description
1 polymer ?
#
loop_
_entity_poly.entity_id
_entity_poly.type
_entity_poly.pdbx_seq_one_letter_code
_entity_poly.pdbx_strand_id
1 'polypeptide(L)' 'MDKHADEWILMTDQQKGFELAIERELPASEHRLCVRHLQGNWSKKYAESYSRIRCGKLLELLVSLISRPRWRR' A
#
# COMPACT_ATOMS: atom_id res chain seq x y z
N MET A 1 0.82 -0.50 44.50
CA MET A 1 0.14 -0.68 43.20
C MET A 1 1.01 -0.01 42.16
N ASP A 2 1.87 -0.83 41.55
CA ASP A 2 2.90 -0.37 40.61
C ASP A 2 2.23 0.09 39.32
N LYS A 3 2.53 1.33 38.92
CA LYS A 3 1.84 2.08 37.85
C LYS A 3 2.32 1.70 36.44
N HIS A 4 2.87 0.51 36.27
CA HIS A 4 3.62 0.11 35.07
C HIS A 4 3.08 -1.16 34.37
N ALA A 5 1.92 -1.67 34.79
CA ALA A 5 1.46 -3.01 34.37
C ALA A 5 0.73 -3.07 33.01
N ASP A 6 0.22 -1.97 32.45
CA ASP A 6 -0.91 -2.07 31.50
C ASP A 6 -0.75 -1.37 30.13
N GLU A 7 0.43 -0.99 29.67
CA GLU A 7 0.60 -0.46 28.29
C GLU A 7 0.98 -1.59 27.31
N TRP A 8 0.00 -2.45 27.02
CA TRP A 8 0.14 -3.45 25.97
C TRP A 8 0.11 -2.75 24.59
N ILE A 9 0.99 -3.18 23.68
CA ILE A 9 0.95 -2.73 22.28
C ILE A 9 0.35 -3.85 21.44
N LEU A 10 -0.78 -3.57 20.82
CA LEU A 10 -1.49 -4.48 19.92
C LEU A 10 -1.13 -4.13 18.48
N MET A 11 -0.62 -5.08 17.70
CA MET A 11 -0.34 -4.89 16.28
C MET A 11 -1.21 -5.83 15.45
N THR A 12 -2.15 -5.29 14.67
CA THR A 12 -3.04 -6.09 13.82
C THR A 12 -3.13 -5.55 12.40
N ASP A 13 -3.71 -6.33 11.49
CA ASP A 13 -4.11 -5.80 10.18
C ASP A 13 -5.34 -4.87 10.31
N GLN A 14 -5.63 -4.11 9.25
CA GLN A 14 -6.83 -3.27 9.17
C GLN A 14 -8.07 -4.16 9.13
N GLN A 15 -8.82 -4.17 10.22
CA GLN A 15 -10.12 -4.84 10.33
C GLN A 15 -11.20 -3.83 10.70
N LYS A 16 -12.35 -3.91 10.04
CA LYS A 16 -13.47 -3.01 10.31
C LYS A 16 -14.02 -3.26 11.71
N GLY A 17 -14.17 -2.19 12.49
CA GLY A 17 -14.72 -2.26 13.85
C GLY A 17 -13.75 -2.74 14.93
N PHE A 18 -12.51 -3.08 14.57
CA PHE A 18 -11.52 -3.57 15.51
C PHE A 18 -10.95 -2.47 16.41
N GLU A 19 -10.76 -1.26 15.87
CA GLU A 19 -10.35 -0.07 16.64
C GLU A 19 -11.37 0.25 17.75
N LEU A 20 -12.67 0.23 17.43
CA LEU A 20 -13.76 0.43 18.39
C LEU A 20 -13.80 -0.66 19.48
N ALA A 21 -13.50 -1.91 19.11
CA ALA A 21 -13.45 -3.01 20.07
C ALA A 21 -12.27 -2.85 21.04
N ILE A 22 -11.10 -2.44 20.55
CA ILE A 22 -9.94 -2.19 21.41
C ILE A 22 -10.17 -0.99 22.33
N GLU A 23 -10.71 0.11 21.82
CA GLU A 23 -11.02 1.29 22.63
C GLU A 23 -11.99 0.95 23.77
N ARG A 24 -12.93 0.03 23.51
CA ARG A 24 -13.91 -0.43 24.50
C ARG A 24 -13.31 -1.41 25.53
N GLU A 25 -12.58 -2.42 25.07
CA GLU A 25 -12.17 -3.55 25.91
C GLU A 25 -10.76 -3.36 26.53
N LEU A 26 -9.88 -2.63 25.84
CA LEU A 26 -8.48 -2.40 26.23
C LEU A 26 -8.08 -0.91 26.05
N PRO A 27 -8.75 0.03 26.74
CA PRO A 27 -8.54 1.47 26.55
C PRO A 27 -7.14 1.97 26.94
N ALA A 28 -6.42 1.23 27.79
CA ALA A 28 -5.05 1.55 28.19
C ALA A 28 -3.99 1.04 27.19
N SER A 29 -4.40 0.25 26.19
CA SER A 29 -3.48 -0.34 25.22
C SER A 29 -3.29 0.56 24.00
N GLU A 30 -2.08 0.56 23.44
CA GLU A 30 -1.79 1.23 22.17
C GLU A 30 -2.07 0.26 21.01
N HIS A 31 -3.01 0.62 20.14
CA HIS A 31 -3.27 -0.15 18.91
C HIS A 31 -2.49 0.42 17.73
N ARG A 32 -1.75 -0.44 17.04
CA ARG A 32 -0.97 -0.11 15.83
C ARG A 32 -1.41 -1.01 14.67
N LEU A 33 -1.40 -0.42 13.48
CA LEU A 33 -1.58 -1.18 12.25
C LEU A 33 -0.27 -1.85 11.83
N CYS A 34 -0.39 -3.09 11.35
CA CYS A 34 0.74 -3.83 10.81
C CYS A 34 1.24 -3.17 9.52
N VAL A 35 2.38 -2.48 9.61
CA VAL A 35 2.98 -1.72 8.50
C VAL A 35 3.20 -2.59 7.26
N ARG A 36 3.58 -3.87 7.45
CA ARG A 36 3.78 -4.81 6.33
C ARG A 36 2.50 -5.06 5.54
N HIS A 37 1.38 -5.28 6.24
CA HIS A 37 0.09 -5.51 5.59
C HIS A 37 -0.47 -4.21 5.02
N LEU A 38 -0.31 -3.09 5.73
CA LEU A 38 -0.68 -1.77 5.23
C LEU A 38 0.03 -1.46 3.91
N GLN A 39 1.35 -1.66 3.86
CA GLN A 39 2.14 -1.49 2.64
C GLN A 39 1.64 -2.42 1.53
N GLY A 40 1.45 -3.71 1.81
CA GLY A 40 0.96 -4.67 0.82
C GLY A 40 -0.41 -4.29 0.24
N ASN A 41 -1.33 -3.81 1.08
CA ASN A 41 -2.66 -3.34 0.68
C ASN A 41 -2.58 -2.07 -0.17
N TRP A 42 -1.73 -1.12 0.22
CA TRP A 42 -1.45 0.09 -0.55
C TRP A 42 -0.86 -0.22 -1.92
N SER A 43 0.17 -1.06 -1.99
CA SER A 43 0.82 -1.42 -3.26
C SER A 43 -0.15 -2.09 -4.23
N LYS A 44 -1.04 -2.97 -3.74
CA LYS A 44 -2.09 -3.59 -4.57
C LYS A 44 -3.11 -2.56 -5.07
N LYS A 45 -3.59 -1.68 -4.19
CA LYS A 45 -4.62 -0.68 -4.51
C LYS A 45 -4.15 0.35 -5.55
N TYR A 46 -2.87 0.72 -5.52
CA TYR A 46 -2.30 1.77 -6.37
C TYR A 46 -1.36 1.24 -7.47
N ALA A 47 -1.37 -0.07 -7.74
CA ALA A 47 -0.50 -0.69 -8.74
C ALA A 47 -0.66 -0.08 -10.15
N GLU A 48 -1.89 0.30 -10.54
CA GLU A 48 -2.16 0.98 -11.82
C GLU A 48 -1.64 2.42 -11.88
N SER A 49 -1.68 3.14 -10.75
CA SER A 49 -1.16 4.51 -10.69
C SER A 49 0.36 4.53 -10.88
N TYR A 50 1.07 3.55 -10.30
CA TYR A 50 2.50 3.35 -10.52
C TYR A 50 2.83 2.95 -11.97
N SER A 51 1.98 2.15 -12.62
CA SER A 51 2.23 1.74 -14.01
C SER A 51 2.00 2.85 -15.03
N ARG A 52 1.11 3.82 -14.76
CA ARG A 52 0.92 5.01 -15.62
C ARG A 52 2.09 6.00 -15.58
N ILE A 53 2.92 5.99 -14.52
CA ILE A 53 4.15 6.80 -14.47
C ILE A 53 5.24 6.21 -15.40
N ARG A 54 5.09 5.00 -15.93
CA ARG A 54 5.88 4.58 -17.10
C ARG A 54 5.35 5.29 -18.34
N CYS A 55 6.03 6.36 -18.71
CA CYS A 55 6.09 6.95 -20.05
C CYS A 55 6.63 5.95 -21.12
N GLY A 56 6.37 4.65 -20.98
CA GLY A 56 6.85 3.60 -21.88
C GLY A 56 5.99 3.48 -23.14
N LYS A 57 4.67 3.70 -23.05
CA LYS A 57 3.78 3.58 -24.22
C LYS A 57 4.03 4.65 -25.28
N LEU A 58 4.39 5.87 -24.89
CA LEU A 58 4.71 6.94 -25.84
C LEU A 58 6.08 6.70 -26.51
N LEU A 59 7.07 6.22 -25.74
CA LEU A 59 8.39 5.86 -26.26
C LEU A 59 8.33 4.65 -27.19
N GLU A 60 7.54 3.62 -26.87
CA GLU A 60 7.34 2.46 -27.76
C GLU A 60 6.62 2.85 -29.06
N LEU A 61 5.60 3.71 -28.99
CA LEU A 61 4.92 4.25 -30.18
C LEU A 61 5.90 5.06 -31.05
N LEU A 62 6.70 5.95 -30.46
CA LEU A 62 7.70 6.74 -31.18
C LEU A 62 8.80 5.86 -31.79
N VAL A 63 9.33 4.89 -31.05
CA VAL A 63 10.30 3.92 -31.59
C VAL A 63 9.69 3.12 -32.74
N SER A 64 8.42 2.70 -32.66
CA SER A 64 7.74 1.99 -33.75
C SER A 64 7.50 2.85 -35.00
N LEU A 65 7.35 4.18 -34.84
CA LEU A 65 7.22 5.16 -35.92
C LEU A 65 8.56 5.43 -36.61
N ILE A 66 9.64 5.51 -35.84
CA ILE A 66 11.00 5.79 -36.34
C ILE A 66 11.66 4.52 -36.91
N SER A 67 11.28 3.34 -36.42
CA SER A 67 11.88 2.05 -36.83
C SER A 67 11.20 1.39 -38.02
N ARG A 68 10.21 2.02 -38.69
CA ARG A 68 9.63 1.43 -39.92
C ARG A 68 10.67 1.50 -41.05
N PRO A 69 11.17 0.38 -41.59
CA PRO A 69 12.15 0.42 -42.67
C PRO A 69 11.47 0.93 -43.94
N ARG A 70 11.90 2.09 -44.44
CA ARG A 70 11.41 2.75 -45.66
C ARG A 70 11.92 2.06 -46.93
N TRP A 71 11.89 0.73 -47.04
CA TRP A 71 12.29 0.03 -48.28
C TRP A 71 11.56 -1.29 -48.48
N ARG A 72 10.33 -1.21 -48.99
CA ARG A 72 9.82 -2.17 -49.98
C ARG A 72 9.34 -1.33 -51.16
N ARG A 73 10.20 -1.24 -52.17
CA ARG A 73 9.86 -0.79 -53.51
C ARG A 73 9.35 -2.01 -54.28
#